data_AF-A0A5N9HIJ4-F1
#
_entry.id   AF-A0A5N9HIJ4-F1
#
_cell.length_a   1.000
_cell.length_b   1.000
_cell.length_c   1.000
_cell.angle_alpha   90.00
_cell.angle_beta   90.00
_cell.angle_gamma   90.00
#
_symmetry.space_group_name_H-M   'P 1'
#
loop_
_entity.id
_entity.type
_entity.pdbx_description
1 polymer ?
#
loop_
_entity_poly.entity_id
_entity_poly.type
_entity_poly.pdbx_seq_one_letter_code
_entity_poly.pdbx_strand_id
1 'polypeptide(L)'
;MNVPYASRPTVYSNNGIVCSTSPLAASAGIKVLADGGNAFDAALATAAVEAITVPGMCGFGGEVFAIFYDAKTGKTYGLTSTGIAPKQATPEYYTSRGYTEMPGIGPLAASPPGELAAYEYFNTNYGTMPLADLLQPAIKYAEEGHPITPRAARVFEGAKDKLAQFPSSAKVFLKPDGSLYGEGEMFKNVDLANTLKIVAEKGIDAFYNGEIAEKIVAEFQAAGGIMDKESLANHKVEVYEPIETEYRGYTVAENRPPSQGMILLEMLNIIEGFNLSDYGHLSPEAIHLMIEAKKRVFADRNEYLADPHIEDIPLDTLISKDFADSRRDTIDPSKASVEVGPGPVIAEGTDTSYFCVIDKEGNALSFIHSLYNGFGSGFVAEGTGIVFNNRQQGFRLEEGHPNTVQPGKRPMHTLNAYIVLKDNKPF
;
A
#
# COMPACT_ATOMS: atom_id res chain seq x y z
N MET A 1 1.40 -39.28 -11.40
CA MET A 1 0.69 -38.27 -10.59
C MET A 1 0.62 -37.00 -11.43
N ASN A 2 -0.58 -36.50 -11.74
CA ASN A 2 -0.72 -35.21 -12.42
C ASN A 2 -0.64 -34.09 -11.38
N VAL A 3 0.59 -33.77 -10.96
CA VAL A 3 0.86 -32.52 -10.25
C VAL A 3 0.90 -31.41 -11.32
N PRO A 4 0.07 -30.37 -11.27
CA PRO A 4 0.17 -29.26 -12.21
C PRO A 4 1.54 -28.60 -12.08
N TYR A 5 2.15 -28.22 -13.21
CA TYR A 5 3.51 -27.68 -13.24
C TYR A 5 3.55 -26.25 -12.67
N ALA A 6 3.75 -26.14 -11.37
CA ALA A 6 4.12 -24.88 -10.73
C ALA A 6 5.61 -24.59 -10.99
N SER A 7 5.94 -23.34 -11.34
CA SER A 7 7.33 -22.91 -11.61
C SER A 7 8.22 -22.89 -10.35
N ARG A 8 7.62 -22.99 -9.16
CA ARG A 8 8.25 -23.23 -7.86
C ARG A 8 7.36 -24.17 -7.04
N PRO A 9 7.93 -25.02 -6.17
CA PRO A 9 7.13 -25.83 -5.24
C PRO A 9 6.50 -24.96 -4.15
N THR A 10 5.34 -25.37 -3.64
CA THR A 10 4.74 -24.81 -2.42
C THR A 10 5.69 -25.01 -1.23
N VAL A 11 5.95 -23.95 -0.47
CA VAL A 11 6.76 -24.00 0.74
C VAL A 11 5.89 -24.42 1.92
N TYR A 12 6.39 -25.32 2.75
CA TYR A 12 5.76 -25.76 4.00
C TYR A 12 6.72 -25.50 5.17
N SER A 13 6.19 -25.08 6.31
CA SER A 13 6.94 -24.79 7.54
C SER A 13 6.05 -25.01 8.75
N ASN A 14 6.64 -25.49 9.86
CA ASN A 14 5.95 -25.60 11.16
C ASN A 14 6.21 -24.37 12.06
N ASN A 15 7.14 -23.48 11.67
CA ASN A 15 7.65 -22.41 12.53
C ASN A 15 7.29 -21.00 12.02
N GLY A 16 6.65 -20.90 10.86
CA GLY A 16 6.32 -19.64 10.18
C GLY A 16 6.85 -19.55 8.75
N ILE A 17 6.30 -18.62 7.98
CA ILE A 17 6.58 -18.35 6.55
C ILE A 17 6.58 -16.84 6.32
N VAL A 18 7.47 -16.36 5.45
CA VAL A 18 7.46 -14.99 4.91
C VAL A 18 7.38 -15.06 3.38
N CYS A 19 6.41 -14.35 2.81
CA CYS A 19 6.18 -14.24 1.37
C CYS A 19 6.27 -12.76 0.97
N SER A 20 7.37 -12.35 0.31
CA SER A 20 7.62 -10.96 -0.10
C SER A 20 8.10 -10.89 -1.56
N THR A 21 7.99 -9.72 -2.20
CA THR A 21 8.44 -9.52 -3.59
C THR A 21 9.96 -9.46 -3.71
N SER A 22 10.65 -9.04 -2.64
CA SER A 22 12.11 -9.04 -2.54
C SER A 22 12.63 -10.30 -1.82
N PRO A 23 13.48 -11.12 -2.46
CA PRO A 23 14.15 -12.24 -1.78
C PRO A 23 15.04 -11.79 -0.61
N LEU A 24 15.56 -10.56 -0.64
CA LEU A 24 16.36 -9.99 0.45
C LEU A 24 15.47 -9.65 1.66
N ALA A 25 14.31 -9.05 1.42
CA ALA A 25 13.34 -8.72 2.47
C ALA A 25 12.69 -9.95 3.08
N ALA A 26 12.37 -10.96 2.26
CA ALA A 26 11.93 -12.27 2.75
C ALA A 26 13.01 -12.93 3.62
N SER A 27 14.28 -12.87 3.22
CA SER A 27 15.40 -13.41 4.00
C SER A 27 15.59 -12.69 5.34
N ALA A 28 15.34 -11.38 5.40
CA ALA A 28 15.39 -10.60 6.65
C ALA A 28 14.29 -11.04 7.64
N GLY A 29 13.03 -11.13 7.18
CA GLY A 29 11.93 -11.61 8.02
C GLY A 29 12.11 -13.07 8.47
N ILE A 30 12.58 -13.95 7.57
CA ILE A 30 12.90 -15.35 7.92
C ILE A 30 14.00 -15.42 9.00
N LYS A 31 15.01 -14.54 8.93
CA LYS A 31 16.02 -14.45 9.99
C LYS A 31 15.42 -14.00 11.32
N VAL A 32 14.53 -13.02 11.33
CA VAL A 32 13.85 -12.57 12.57
C VAL A 32 13.03 -13.70 13.21
N LEU A 33 12.25 -14.46 12.42
CA LEU A 33 11.54 -15.65 12.91
C LEU A 33 12.50 -16.73 13.46
N ALA A 34 13.67 -16.90 12.84
CA ALA A 34 14.68 -17.87 13.26
C ALA A 34 15.47 -17.43 14.52
N ASP A 35 15.68 -16.13 14.70
CA ASP A 35 16.31 -15.54 15.89
C ASP A 35 15.36 -15.50 17.10
N GLY A 36 14.04 -15.64 16.87
CA GLY A 36 13.02 -15.84 17.90
C GLY A 36 11.87 -14.84 17.90
N GLY A 37 11.92 -13.81 17.06
CA GLY A 37 10.83 -12.83 16.88
C GLY A 37 9.56 -13.43 16.28
N ASN A 38 8.46 -12.68 16.34
CA ASN A 38 7.15 -13.13 15.87
C ASN A 38 6.80 -12.62 14.46
N ALA A 39 5.58 -12.90 13.98
CA ALA A 39 5.12 -12.48 12.66
C ALA A 39 5.18 -10.96 12.45
N PHE A 40 4.92 -10.17 13.49
CA PHE A 40 4.95 -8.71 13.45
C PHE A 40 6.40 -8.20 13.40
N ASP A 41 7.29 -8.69 14.25
CA ASP A 41 8.73 -8.35 14.21
C ASP A 41 9.32 -8.64 12.82
N ALA A 42 9.05 -9.83 12.29
CA ALA A 42 9.53 -10.27 10.98
C ALA A 42 8.96 -9.43 9.83
N ALA A 43 7.68 -9.04 9.91
CA ALA A 43 7.05 -8.16 8.95
C ALA A 43 7.69 -6.76 8.91
N LEU A 44 8.05 -6.18 10.06
CA LEU A 44 8.71 -4.87 10.09
C LEU A 44 10.11 -4.92 9.47
N ALA A 45 10.88 -5.98 9.74
CA ALA A 45 12.17 -6.20 9.09
C ALA A 45 12.03 -6.45 7.56
N THR A 46 10.98 -7.15 7.12
CA THR A 46 10.66 -7.31 5.70
C THR A 46 10.25 -5.99 5.05
N ALA A 47 9.31 -5.23 5.63
CA ALA A 47 8.88 -3.93 5.10
C ALA A 47 10.06 -2.95 4.97
N ALA A 48 10.88 -2.85 6.02
CA ALA A 48 12.05 -1.97 6.04
C ALA A 48 13.06 -2.33 4.93
N VAL A 49 13.21 -3.62 4.59
CA VAL A 49 14.10 -4.06 3.51
C VAL A 49 13.43 -3.97 2.13
N GLU A 50 12.12 -4.13 1.98
CA GLU A 50 11.42 -3.81 0.72
C GLU A 50 11.54 -2.31 0.40
N ALA A 51 11.42 -1.43 1.40
CA ALA A 51 11.62 0.02 1.29
C ALA A 51 13.01 0.45 0.78
N ILE A 52 14.01 -0.43 0.82
CA ILE A 52 15.32 -0.24 0.18
C ILE A 52 15.42 -1.02 -1.14
N THR A 53 15.06 -2.31 -1.13
CA THR A 53 15.39 -3.28 -2.19
C THR A 53 14.35 -3.38 -3.31
N VAL A 54 13.18 -2.75 -3.14
CA VAL A 54 12.14 -2.57 -4.16
C VAL A 54 11.94 -1.07 -4.43
N PRO A 55 13.01 -0.33 -4.80
CA PRO A 55 13.00 1.12 -4.83
C PRO A 55 11.94 1.65 -5.81
N GLY A 56 11.18 2.63 -5.33
CA GLY A 56 10.12 3.29 -6.08
C GLY A 56 8.76 2.60 -6.01
N MET A 57 8.62 1.36 -5.53
CA MET A 57 7.28 0.77 -5.30
C MET A 57 6.73 1.13 -3.91
N CYS A 58 7.58 1.03 -2.89
CA CYS A 58 7.31 1.29 -1.48
C CYS A 58 8.46 2.09 -0.86
N GLY A 59 8.31 2.58 0.38
CA GLY A 59 9.37 3.33 1.05
C GLY A 59 8.90 4.09 2.30
N PHE A 60 9.84 4.64 3.06
CA PHE A 60 9.56 5.42 4.28
C PHE A 60 8.81 6.75 4.04
N GLY A 61 8.73 7.21 2.78
CA GLY A 61 7.86 8.29 2.34
C GLY A 61 6.48 7.81 1.83
N GLY A 62 6.14 6.55 2.08
CA GLY A 62 4.90 5.88 1.71
C GLY A 62 3.93 5.69 2.88
N GLU A 63 2.94 4.84 2.64
CA GLU A 63 1.79 4.63 3.52
C GLU A 63 1.38 3.15 3.49
N VAL A 64 0.75 2.69 4.59
CA VAL A 64 0.45 1.28 4.85
C VAL A 64 -1.06 1.05 5.01
N PHE A 65 -1.54 -0.05 4.45
CA PHE A 65 -2.66 -0.79 5.02
C PHE A 65 -2.20 -2.18 5.46
N ALA A 66 -2.90 -2.76 6.43
CA ALA A 66 -2.71 -4.15 6.78
C ALA A 66 -4.02 -4.80 7.24
N ILE A 67 -4.11 -6.11 7.08
CA ILE A 67 -5.03 -6.99 7.83
C ILE A 67 -4.16 -7.94 8.65
N PHE A 68 -4.49 -8.10 9.93
CA PHE A 68 -3.73 -8.98 10.82
C PHE A 68 -4.63 -9.77 11.76
N TYR A 69 -4.17 -10.97 12.13
CA TYR A 69 -4.80 -11.85 13.08
C TYR A 69 -3.89 -12.01 14.30
N ASP A 70 -4.38 -11.61 15.46
CA ASP A 70 -3.73 -11.83 16.75
C ASP A 70 -4.15 -13.19 17.31
N ALA A 71 -3.23 -14.14 17.38
CA ALA A 71 -3.51 -15.49 17.87
C ALA A 71 -3.78 -15.55 19.38
N LYS A 72 -3.38 -14.52 20.14
CA LYS A 72 -3.60 -14.42 21.59
C LYS A 72 -5.04 -14.05 21.94
N THR A 73 -5.69 -13.22 21.12
CA THR A 73 -7.12 -12.87 21.27
C THR A 73 -8.04 -13.68 20.35
N GLY A 74 -7.50 -14.28 19.28
CA GLY A 74 -8.28 -15.00 18.27
C GLY A 74 -9.11 -14.07 17.40
N LYS A 75 -8.58 -12.87 17.11
CA LYS A 75 -9.29 -11.80 16.39
C LYS A 75 -8.51 -11.30 15.18
N THR A 76 -9.26 -10.99 14.13
CA THR A 76 -8.79 -10.26 12.94
C THR A 76 -9.02 -8.75 13.13
N TYR A 77 -8.08 -7.95 12.66
CA TYR A 77 -8.11 -6.49 12.71
C TYR A 77 -7.61 -5.92 11.38
N GLY A 78 -8.13 -4.76 10.99
CA GLY A 78 -7.55 -3.94 9.94
C GLY A 78 -6.83 -2.72 10.49
N LEU A 79 -5.80 -2.27 9.78
CA LEU A 79 -4.98 -1.11 10.10
C LEU A 79 -4.81 -0.21 8.89
N THR A 80 -4.73 1.11 9.11
CA THR A 80 -4.19 2.06 8.15
C THR A 80 -3.27 3.10 8.81
N SER A 81 -2.22 3.51 8.11
CA SER A 81 -1.41 4.70 8.42
C SER A 81 -1.30 5.61 7.20
N THR A 82 -2.45 5.97 6.62
CA THR A 82 -2.52 6.82 5.43
C THR A 82 -2.67 8.29 5.75
N GLY A 83 -1.98 9.12 4.98
CA GLY A 83 -1.88 10.56 5.23
C GLY A 83 -3.13 11.34 4.84
N ILE A 84 -3.47 12.31 5.69
CA ILE A 84 -4.53 13.29 5.43
C ILE A 84 -4.02 14.45 4.56
N ALA A 85 -4.90 15.07 3.78
CA ALA A 85 -4.57 16.24 2.96
C ALA A 85 -4.16 17.42 3.87
N PRO A 86 -3.02 18.09 3.62
CA PRO A 86 -2.57 19.24 4.40
C PRO A 86 -3.57 20.40 4.40
N LYS A 87 -3.42 21.33 5.35
CA LYS A 87 -4.39 22.43 5.58
C LYS A 87 -4.69 23.34 4.37
N GLN A 88 -3.79 23.36 3.39
CA GLN A 88 -3.93 24.15 2.16
C GLN A 88 -4.52 23.38 0.98
N ALA A 89 -4.77 22.07 1.10
CA ALA A 89 -5.26 21.23 0.02
C ALA A 89 -6.77 21.42 -0.21
N THR A 90 -7.14 22.41 -1.03
CA THR A 90 -8.53 22.68 -1.46
C THR A 90 -8.62 22.73 -2.99
N PRO A 91 -9.80 22.54 -3.61
CA PRO A 91 -9.95 22.62 -5.06
C PRO A 91 -9.50 23.98 -5.62
N GLU A 92 -9.75 25.07 -4.90
CA GLU A 92 -9.34 26.43 -5.27
C GLU A 92 -7.81 26.59 -5.21
N TYR A 93 -7.13 25.96 -4.25
CA TYR A 93 -5.67 26.01 -4.14
C TYR A 93 -4.99 25.45 -5.39
N TYR A 94 -5.50 24.34 -5.92
CA TYR A 94 -4.94 23.69 -7.11
C TYR A 94 -5.40 24.40 -8.40
N THR A 95 -6.70 24.66 -8.57
CA THR A 95 -7.24 25.30 -9.78
C THR A 95 -6.72 26.72 -10.00
N SER A 96 -6.52 27.51 -8.93
CA SER A 96 -5.90 28.86 -9.02
C SER A 96 -4.43 28.83 -9.46
N ARG A 97 -3.77 27.66 -9.42
CA ARG A 97 -2.42 27.42 -9.94
C ARG A 97 -2.40 26.77 -11.33
N GLY A 98 -3.58 26.60 -11.95
CA GLY A 98 -3.71 26.04 -13.29
C GLY A 98 -3.81 24.51 -13.36
N TYR A 99 -3.95 23.82 -12.22
CA TYR A 99 -4.20 22.38 -12.20
C TYR A 99 -5.65 22.07 -12.58
N THR A 100 -5.85 21.22 -13.58
CA THR A 100 -7.15 20.64 -13.97
C THR A 100 -7.43 19.28 -13.33
N GLU A 101 -6.38 18.64 -12.81
CA GLU A 101 -6.40 17.38 -12.07
C GLU A 101 -5.37 17.44 -10.93
N MET A 102 -5.44 16.53 -9.96
CA MET A 102 -4.47 16.51 -8.86
C MET A 102 -3.07 16.14 -9.36
N PRO A 103 -2.01 16.88 -8.96
CA PRO A 103 -0.67 16.65 -9.48
C PRO A 103 -0.13 15.27 -9.10
N GLY A 104 0.36 14.51 -10.08
CA GLY A 104 1.06 13.25 -9.86
C GLY A 104 2.58 13.38 -9.62
N ILE A 105 3.16 14.58 -9.70
CA ILE A 105 4.61 14.82 -9.62
C ILE A 105 4.88 16.03 -8.71
N GLY A 106 5.98 15.98 -7.95
CA GLY A 106 6.46 17.05 -7.09
C GLY A 106 5.78 17.12 -5.70
N PRO A 107 6.19 18.09 -4.86
CA PRO A 107 5.83 18.13 -3.44
C PRO A 107 4.37 18.51 -3.16
N LEU A 108 3.59 18.90 -4.17
CA LEU A 108 2.14 19.09 -4.08
C LEU A 108 1.34 17.78 -4.22
N ALA A 109 2.00 16.68 -4.61
CA ALA A 109 1.40 15.37 -4.83
C ALA A 109 1.40 14.47 -3.58
N ALA A 110 2.26 14.75 -2.59
CA ALA A 110 2.51 13.84 -1.48
C ALA A 110 1.52 14.02 -0.32
N SER A 111 0.99 12.92 0.20
CA SER A 111 0.35 12.85 1.52
C SER A 111 1.41 12.67 2.62
N PRO A 112 1.14 13.05 3.88
CA PRO A 112 2.04 12.80 5.01
C PRO A 112 2.31 11.29 5.21
N PRO A 113 3.59 10.85 5.21
CA PRO A 113 3.93 9.43 5.20
C PRO A 113 3.68 8.75 6.55
N GLY A 114 3.20 7.51 6.50
CA GLY A 114 2.82 6.72 7.68
C GLY A 114 3.51 5.37 7.83
N GLU A 115 4.47 5.06 6.96
CA GLU A 115 5.26 3.82 7.03
C GLU A 115 5.81 3.57 8.45
N LEU A 116 6.52 4.55 9.03
CA LEU A 116 7.09 4.43 10.38
C LEU A 116 6.05 4.46 11.51
N ALA A 117 4.91 5.13 11.31
CA ALA A 117 3.81 5.10 12.29
C ALA A 117 3.20 3.68 12.41
N ALA A 118 3.02 2.97 11.29
CA ALA A 118 2.64 1.55 11.33
C ALA A 118 3.70 0.68 12.01
N TYR A 119 5.00 0.98 11.80
CA TYR A 119 6.09 0.23 12.42
C TYR A 119 6.12 0.42 13.93
N GLU A 120 5.95 1.65 14.44
CA GLU A 120 5.80 1.89 15.88
C GLU A 120 4.57 1.15 16.42
N TYR A 121 3.40 1.31 15.79
CA TYR A 121 2.18 0.66 16.28
C TYR A 121 2.35 -0.86 16.42
N PHE A 122 2.86 -1.54 15.40
CA PHE A 122 3.09 -2.98 15.48
C PHE A 122 4.18 -3.34 16.51
N ASN A 123 5.30 -2.59 16.57
CA ASN A 123 6.37 -2.90 17.51
C ASN A 123 5.96 -2.67 18.98
N THR A 124 5.22 -1.60 19.28
CA THR A 124 4.76 -1.26 20.63
C THR A 124 3.66 -2.20 21.13
N ASN A 125 2.73 -2.64 20.26
CA ASN A 125 1.57 -3.43 20.70
C ASN A 125 1.78 -4.95 20.55
N TYR A 126 2.61 -5.39 19.59
CA TYR A 126 2.79 -6.80 19.24
C TYR A 126 4.26 -7.24 19.09
N GLY A 127 5.23 -6.33 19.05
CA GLY A 127 6.64 -6.65 18.87
C GLY A 127 7.28 -7.36 20.07
N THR A 128 8.27 -8.19 19.80
CA THR A 128 9.13 -8.84 20.81
C THR A 128 10.60 -8.46 20.68
N MET A 129 10.98 -7.80 19.58
CA MET A 129 12.34 -7.29 19.34
C MET A 129 12.35 -5.75 19.26
N PRO A 130 13.45 -5.06 19.64
CA PRO A 130 13.56 -3.61 19.47
C PRO A 130 13.46 -3.19 18.00
N LEU A 131 12.65 -2.18 17.68
CA LEU A 131 12.55 -1.63 16.32
C LEU A 131 13.94 -1.25 15.73
N ALA A 132 14.85 -0.76 16.58
CA ALA A 132 16.22 -0.45 16.21
C ALA A 132 16.99 -1.65 15.60
N ASP A 133 16.75 -2.87 16.11
CA ASP A 133 17.36 -4.10 15.59
C ASP A 133 16.71 -4.54 14.27
N LEU A 134 15.38 -4.43 14.20
CA LEU A 134 14.58 -4.76 13.01
C LEU A 134 14.91 -3.85 11.81
N LEU A 135 15.36 -2.62 12.06
CA LEU A 135 15.83 -1.68 11.03
C LEU A 135 17.28 -1.92 10.56
N GLN A 136 18.12 -2.67 11.29
CA GLN A 136 19.53 -2.86 10.93
C GLN A 136 19.76 -3.48 9.53
N PRO A 137 18.98 -4.48 9.07
CA PRO A 137 19.10 -5.01 7.71
C PRO A 137 18.87 -3.94 6.64
N ALA A 138 17.89 -3.05 6.85
CA ALA A 138 17.57 -1.96 5.93
C ALA A 138 18.67 -0.88 5.92
N ILE A 139 19.12 -0.45 7.09
CA ILE A 139 20.26 0.47 7.25
C ILE A 139 21.48 -0.07 6.49
N LYS A 140 21.79 -1.35 6.67
CA LYS A 140 22.91 -2.03 6.01
C LYS A 140 22.77 -2.05 4.48
N TYR A 141 21.61 -2.45 3.94
CA TYR A 141 21.40 -2.46 2.49
C TYR A 141 21.41 -1.05 1.87
N ALA A 142 21.02 -0.02 2.63
CA ALA A 142 21.08 1.37 2.16
C ALA A 142 22.51 1.93 2.12
N GLU A 143 23.36 1.55 3.08
CA GLU A 143 24.75 2.00 3.21
C GLU A 143 25.75 1.18 2.39
N GLU A 144 25.78 -0.14 2.58
CA GLU A 144 26.66 -1.06 1.83
C GLU A 144 26.19 -1.26 0.40
N GLY A 145 24.89 -1.13 0.16
CA GLY A 145 24.23 -1.27 -1.13
C GLY A 145 23.69 -2.67 -1.42
N HIS A 146 22.93 -2.79 -2.50
CA HIS A 146 22.43 -4.05 -3.03
C HIS A 146 22.40 -4.03 -4.57
N PRO A 147 22.44 -5.19 -5.24
CA PRO A 147 22.27 -5.24 -6.69
C PRO A 147 20.84 -4.86 -7.08
N ILE A 148 20.69 -4.13 -8.19
CA ILE A 148 19.40 -3.82 -8.81
C ILE A 148 18.86 -5.08 -9.52
N THR A 149 17.58 -5.38 -9.29
CA THR A 149 16.88 -6.52 -9.92
C THR A 149 16.36 -6.15 -11.31
N PRO A 150 16.08 -7.13 -12.19
CA PRO A 150 15.45 -6.87 -13.50
C PRO A 150 14.14 -6.06 -13.41
N ARG A 151 13.37 -6.23 -12.32
CA ARG A 151 12.14 -5.45 -12.08
C ARG A 151 12.48 -4.01 -11.68
N ALA A 152 13.39 -3.83 -10.72
CA ALA A 152 13.79 -2.51 -10.25
C ALA A 152 14.40 -1.67 -11.39
N ALA A 153 15.25 -2.26 -12.25
CA ALA A 153 15.80 -1.58 -13.43
C ALA A 153 14.70 -0.94 -14.31
N ARG A 154 13.61 -1.66 -14.60
CA ARG A 154 12.47 -1.12 -15.37
C ARG A 154 11.69 -0.02 -14.63
N VAL A 155 11.64 -0.06 -13.30
CA VAL A 155 11.02 1.02 -12.49
C VAL A 155 11.90 2.27 -12.50
N PHE A 156 13.24 2.11 -12.46
CA PHE A 156 14.20 3.19 -12.69
C PHE A 156 14.08 3.78 -14.10
N GLU A 157 13.97 2.95 -15.14
CA GLU A 157 13.75 3.37 -16.54
C GLU A 157 12.49 4.20 -16.69
N GLY A 158 11.34 3.71 -16.22
CA GLY A 158 10.06 4.43 -16.28
C GLY A 158 10.00 5.71 -15.45
N ALA A 159 10.91 5.90 -14.48
CA ALA A 159 10.95 7.06 -13.60
C ALA A 159 12.05 8.08 -13.93
N LYS A 160 12.95 7.81 -14.88
CA LYS A 160 14.15 8.64 -15.14
C LYS A 160 13.84 10.13 -15.25
N ASP A 161 12.93 10.49 -16.15
CA ASP A 161 12.63 11.88 -16.47
C ASP A 161 11.86 12.59 -15.36
N LYS A 162 11.22 11.83 -14.46
CA LYS A 162 10.61 12.34 -13.21
C LYS A 162 11.67 12.57 -12.12
N LEU A 163 12.61 11.65 -11.97
CA LEU A 163 13.72 11.76 -11.01
C LEU A 163 14.70 12.89 -11.39
N ALA A 164 14.90 13.12 -12.70
CA ALA A 164 15.74 14.19 -13.21
C ALA A 164 15.19 15.61 -13.01
N GLN A 165 13.89 15.77 -12.70
CA GLN A 165 13.28 17.09 -12.45
C GLN A 165 13.69 17.71 -11.11
N PHE A 166 14.14 16.89 -10.15
CA PHE A 166 14.46 17.33 -8.79
C PHE A 166 15.94 17.05 -8.50
N PRO A 167 16.79 18.08 -8.27
CA PRO A 167 18.22 17.87 -8.02
C PRO A 167 18.52 16.94 -6.84
N SER A 168 17.70 17.00 -5.78
CA SER A 168 17.77 16.10 -4.62
C SER A 168 17.52 14.63 -4.98
N SER A 169 16.54 14.36 -5.84
CA SER A 169 16.21 13.02 -6.32
C SER A 169 17.23 12.51 -7.33
N ALA A 170 17.68 13.36 -8.25
CA ALA A 170 18.73 13.05 -9.21
C ALA A 170 20.04 12.64 -8.50
N LYS A 171 20.41 13.35 -7.44
CA LYS A 171 21.58 13.08 -6.57
C LYS A 171 21.52 11.72 -5.86
N VAL A 172 20.32 11.18 -5.60
CA VAL A 172 20.13 9.88 -4.92
C VAL A 172 19.94 8.73 -5.91
N PHE A 173 19.20 8.94 -7.00
CA PHE A 173 18.71 7.86 -7.86
C PHE A 173 19.33 7.81 -9.28
N LEU A 174 20.13 8.81 -9.68
CA LEU A 174 20.90 8.78 -10.92
C LEU A 174 22.40 8.71 -10.60
N LYS A 175 23.18 8.13 -11.53
CA LYS A 175 24.64 8.24 -11.49
C LYS A 175 25.09 9.69 -11.79
N PRO A 176 26.32 10.09 -11.43
CA PRO A 176 26.81 11.47 -11.62
C PRO A 176 26.84 11.99 -13.06
N ASP A 177 26.67 11.11 -14.06
CA ASP A 177 26.54 11.42 -15.48
C ASP A 177 25.08 11.54 -15.97
N GLY A 178 24.09 11.38 -15.09
CA GLY A 178 22.67 11.33 -15.41
C GLY A 178 22.18 9.99 -15.98
N SER A 179 22.99 8.93 -15.91
CA SER A 179 22.58 7.57 -16.27
C SER A 179 21.87 6.85 -15.11
N LEU A 180 21.12 5.79 -15.43
CA LEU A 180 20.39 4.97 -14.47
C LEU A 180 21.24 3.81 -13.94
N TYR A 181 20.93 3.35 -12.73
CA TYR A 181 21.40 2.07 -12.22
C TYR A 181 20.67 0.91 -12.94
N GLY A 182 21.41 0.13 -13.71
CA GLY A 182 20.92 -1.03 -14.47
C GLY A 182 20.94 -2.34 -13.69
N GLU A 183 20.41 -3.40 -14.30
CA GLU A 183 20.38 -4.75 -13.70
C GLU A 183 21.78 -5.21 -13.26
N GLY A 184 21.89 -5.67 -12.01
CA GLY A 184 23.14 -6.14 -11.41
C GLY A 184 24.10 -5.04 -10.94
N GLU A 185 23.90 -3.76 -11.28
CA GLU A 185 24.67 -2.67 -10.68
C GLU A 185 24.30 -2.49 -9.19
N MET A 186 25.28 -2.10 -8.39
CA MET A 186 25.08 -1.86 -6.96
C MET A 186 24.48 -0.47 -6.72
N PHE A 187 23.25 -0.42 -6.22
CA PHE A 187 22.59 0.80 -5.77
C PHE A 187 22.84 1.05 -4.27
N LYS A 188 22.83 2.32 -3.86
CA LYS A 188 23.06 2.80 -2.48
C LYS A 188 22.20 4.03 -2.21
N ASN A 189 21.75 4.20 -0.97
CA ASN A 189 21.06 5.40 -0.51
C ASN A 189 21.57 5.76 0.90
N VAL A 190 22.76 6.36 0.95
CA VAL A 190 23.47 6.67 2.20
C VAL A 190 22.72 7.70 3.05
N ASP A 191 22.02 8.66 2.43
CA ASP A 191 21.19 9.63 3.14
C ASP A 191 20.01 8.94 3.86
N LEU A 192 19.40 7.93 3.25
CA LEU A 192 18.37 7.13 3.89
C LEU A 192 18.94 6.22 4.99
N ALA A 193 20.14 5.65 4.79
CA ALA A 193 20.83 4.91 5.84
C ALA A 193 21.08 5.77 7.10
N ASN A 194 21.48 7.03 6.92
CA ASN A 194 21.68 7.99 8.01
C ASN A 194 20.35 8.37 8.69
N THR A 195 19.30 8.59 7.92
CA THR A 195 17.94 8.85 8.43
C THR A 195 17.42 7.67 9.26
N LEU A 196 17.63 6.44 8.81
CA LEU A 196 17.23 5.24 9.56
C LEU A 196 18.09 4.98 10.81
N LYS A 197 19.38 5.36 10.80
CA LYS A 197 20.21 5.36 12.02
C LYS A 197 19.67 6.34 13.07
N ILE A 198 19.25 7.53 12.67
CA ILE A 198 18.60 8.51 13.56
C ILE A 198 17.32 7.93 14.15
N VAL A 199 16.45 7.30 13.34
CA VAL A 199 15.21 6.65 13.83
C VAL A 199 15.51 5.47 14.76
N ALA A 200 16.56 4.69 14.50
CA ALA A 200 16.98 3.59 15.38
C ALA A 200 17.59 4.07 16.72
N GLU A 201 18.27 5.23 16.74
CA GLU A 201 18.84 5.82 17.96
C GLU A 201 17.81 6.59 18.80
N LYS A 202 16.93 7.37 18.14
CA LYS A 202 16.06 8.38 18.78
C LYS A 202 14.57 8.03 18.75
N GLY A 203 14.19 6.91 18.13
CA GLY A 203 12.79 6.51 17.90
C GLY A 203 12.13 7.26 16.74
N ILE A 204 10.88 6.90 16.42
CA ILE A 204 10.15 7.52 15.29
C ILE A 204 9.75 8.98 15.55
N ASP A 205 9.78 9.46 16.79
CA ASP A 205 9.51 10.87 17.10
C ASP A 205 10.48 11.82 16.39
N ALA A 206 11.72 11.37 16.14
CA ALA A 206 12.69 12.10 15.33
C ALA A 206 12.20 12.37 13.89
N PHE A 207 11.32 11.52 13.36
CA PHE A 207 10.71 11.61 12.02
C PHE A 207 9.43 12.46 11.99
N TYR A 208 8.59 12.42 13.03
CA TYR A 208 7.30 13.12 13.06
C TYR A 208 7.34 14.49 13.75
N ASN A 209 8.19 14.67 14.77
CA ASN A 209 8.31 15.93 15.54
C ASN A 209 9.75 16.49 15.58
N GLY A 210 10.78 15.64 15.43
CA GLY A 210 12.18 16.01 15.57
C GLY A 210 12.91 16.46 14.31
N GLU A 211 14.24 16.29 14.29
CA GLU A 211 15.15 16.89 13.30
C GLU A 211 14.89 16.47 11.84
N ILE A 212 14.35 15.27 11.61
CA ILE A 212 13.95 14.82 10.26
C ILE A 212 12.64 15.52 9.86
N ALA A 213 11.68 15.69 10.76
CA ALA A 213 10.43 16.42 10.50
C ALA A 213 10.70 17.88 10.12
N GLU A 214 11.58 18.57 10.84
CA GLU A 214 11.98 19.94 10.53
C GLU A 214 12.60 20.04 9.13
N LYS A 215 13.44 19.07 8.78
CA LYS A 215 14.11 19.00 7.48
C LYS A 215 13.13 18.73 6.33
N ILE A 216 12.22 17.76 6.50
CA ILE A 216 11.17 17.46 5.51
C ILE A 216 10.35 18.72 5.24
N VAL A 217 9.89 19.42 6.29
CA VAL A 217 9.05 20.62 6.12
C VAL A 217 9.81 21.77 5.45
N ALA A 218 11.08 22.00 5.80
CA ALA A 218 11.90 23.03 5.16
C ALA A 218 12.09 22.75 3.66
N GLU A 219 12.38 21.51 3.29
CA GLU A 219 12.58 21.08 1.90
C GLU A 219 11.28 21.14 1.08
N PHE A 220 10.16 20.70 1.66
CA PHE A 220 8.84 20.84 1.03
C PHE A 220 8.48 22.31 0.80
N GLN A 221 8.71 23.19 1.78
CA GLN A 221 8.44 24.63 1.63
C GLN A 221 9.34 25.28 0.57
N ALA A 222 10.64 24.94 0.54
CA ALA A 222 11.57 25.43 -0.47
C ALA A 222 11.18 25.00 -1.91
N ALA A 223 10.60 23.82 -2.05
CA ALA A 223 10.10 23.28 -3.33
C ALA A 223 8.65 23.67 -3.66
N GLY A 224 8.00 24.53 -2.86
CA GLY A 224 6.63 25.02 -3.10
C GLY A 224 5.51 24.04 -2.72
N GLY A 225 5.82 23.02 -1.91
CA GLY A 225 4.86 22.08 -1.34
C GLY A 225 4.04 22.63 -0.17
N ILE A 226 3.04 21.84 0.26
CA ILE A 226 2.10 22.19 1.33
C ILE A 226 2.18 21.31 2.58
N MET A 227 3.10 20.35 2.63
CA MET A 227 3.34 19.56 3.84
C MET A 227 4.00 20.45 4.91
N ASP A 228 3.35 20.56 6.07
CA ASP A 228 3.81 21.37 7.20
C ASP A 228 4.07 20.51 8.45
N LYS A 229 4.58 21.14 9.53
CA LYS A 229 4.89 20.44 10.78
C LYS A 229 3.67 19.75 11.39
N GLU A 230 2.49 20.35 11.24
CA GLU A 230 1.25 19.81 11.79
C GLU A 230 0.78 18.58 10.99
N SER A 231 1.00 18.59 9.67
CA SER A 231 0.73 17.45 8.77
C SER A 231 1.53 16.20 9.14
N LEU A 232 2.74 16.36 9.70
CA LEU A 232 3.54 15.26 10.26
C LEU A 232 3.13 14.95 11.71
N ALA A 233 3.14 15.95 12.60
CA ALA A 233 2.91 15.76 14.04
C ALA A 233 1.52 15.19 14.39
N ASN A 234 0.49 15.47 13.57
CA ASN A 234 -0.86 14.93 13.74
C ASN A 234 -1.11 13.62 12.97
N HIS A 235 -0.09 13.01 12.35
CA HIS A 235 -0.26 11.71 11.69
C HIS A 235 -0.72 10.63 12.70
N LYS A 236 -1.66 9.77 12.30
CA LYS A 236 -2.24 8.75 13.18
C LYS A 236 -2.47 7.43 12.45
N VAL A 237 -2.09 6.35 13.12
CA VAL A 237 -2.54 5.00 12.81
C VAL A 237 -4.00 4.85 13.27
N GLU A 238 -4.82 4.21 12.44
CA GLU A 238 -6.14 3.73 12.84
C GLU A 238 -6.18 2.21 12.78
N VAL A 239 -6.81 1.60 13.79
CA VAL A 239 -7.09 0.16 13.85
C VAL A 239 -8.58 -0.04 14.07
N TYR A 240 -9.14 -1.00 13.35
CA TYR A 240 -10.59 -1.19 13.20
C TYR A 240 -10.91 -2.67 12.99
N GLU A 241 -12.19 -3.04 13.14
CA GLU A 241 -12.69 -4.35 12.70
C GLU A 241 -12.79 -4.32 11.16
N PRO A 242 -12.31 -5.36 10.45
CA PRO A 242 -12.28 -5.39 8.98
C PRO A 242 -13.69 -5.45 8.38
N ILE A 243 -13.81 -5.18 7.09
CA ILE A 243 -15.00 -5.60 6.34
C ILE A 243 -14.84 -7.05 5.91
N GLU A 244 -15.93 -7.82 5.97
CA GLU A 244 -15.89 -9.26 5.75
C GLU A 244 -17.05 -9.72 4.84
N THR A 245 -16.86 -10.83 4.12
CA THR A 245 -17.98 -11.60 3.55
C THR A 245 -17.69 -13.09 3.59
N GLU A 246 -18.75 -13.89 3.72
CA GLU A 246 -18.67 -15.34 3.51
C GLU A 246 -18.61 -15.66 2.03
N TYR A 247 -17.70 -16.54 1.62
CA TYR A 247 -17.63 -17.10 0.28
C TYR A 247 -17.40 -18.62 0.35
N ARG A 248 -18.46 -19.39 0.08
CA ARG A 248 -18.46 -20.86 -0.02
C ARG A 248 -17.86 -21.59 1.20
N GLY A 249 -18.08 -21.06 2.41
CA GLY A 249 -17.61 -21.65 3.68
C GLY A 249 -16.22 -21.19 4.12
N TYR A 250 -15.81 -19.99 3.69
CA TYR A 250 -14.64 -19.25 4.15
C TYR A 250 -15.05 -17.79 4.37
N THR A 251 -14.59 -17.18 5.46
CA THR A 251 -14.71 -15.73 5.66
C THR A 251 -13.55 -15.07 4.92
N VAL A 252 -13.83 -14.07 4.09
CA VAL A 252 -12.80 -13.23 3.46
C VAL A 252 -12.88 -11.86 4.09
N ALA A 253 -11.80 -11.43 4.75
CA ALA A 253 -11.71 -10.15 5.45
C ALA A 253 -10.72 -9.22 4.75
N GLU A 254 -11.11 -7.95 4.59
CA GLU A 254 -10.48 -6.93 3.74
C GLU A 254 -10.43 -5.57 4.45
N ASN A 255 -9.58 -4.66 3.96
CA ASN A 255 -9.48 -3.32 4.49
C ASN A 255 -10.74 -2.48 4.15
N ARG A 256 -11.29 -1.78 5.16
CA ARG A 256 -12.40 -0.84 4.99
C ARG A 256 -11.92 0.47 4.30
N PRO A 257 -12.84 1.30 3.75
CA PRO A 257 -12.52 2.62 3.22
C PRO A 257 -11.61 3.48 4.14
N PRO A 258 -10.71 4.32 3.58
CA PRO A 258 -10.59 4.66 2.16
C PRO A 258 -9.88 3.60 1.30
N SER A 259 -9.52 2.43 1.85
CA SER A 259 -9.08 1.28 1.03
C SER A 259 -10.18 0.80 0.09
N GLN A 260 -9.79 0.44 -1.13
CA GLN A 260 -10.66 -0.25 -2.08
C GLN A 260 -10.94 -1.74 -1.76
N GLY A 261 -10.61 -2.26 -0.57
CA GLY A 261 -10.79 -3.68 -0.22
C GLY A 261 -12.22 -4.23 -0.40
N MET A 262 -13.23 -3.35 -0.33
CA MET A 262 -14.62 -3.67 -0.69
C MET A 262 -14.76 -4.36 -2.06
N ILE A 263 -13.87 -4.08 -3.03
CA ILE A 263 -13.97 -4.65 -4.38
C ILE A 263 -13.80 -6.17 -4.40
N LEU A 264 -13.00 -6.75 -3.51
CA LEU A 264 -12.86 -8.20 -3.45
C LEU A 264 -14.15 -8.83 -2.93
N LEU A 265 -14.72 -8.26 -1.85
CA LEU A 265 -15.93 -8.78 -1.22
C LEU A 265 -17.14 -8.68 -2.16
N GLU A 266 -17.33 -7.56 -2.84
CA GLU A 266 -18.41 -7.38 -3.82
C GLU A 266 -18.23 -8.33 -5.03
N MET A 267 -17.01 -8.46 -5.58
CA MET A 267 -16.75 -9.41 -6.66
C MET A 267 -17.05 -10.86 -6.24
N LEU A 268 -16.68 -11.25 -5.01
CA LEU A 268 -16.97 -12.58 -4.47
C LEU A 268 -18.49 -12.79 -4.32
N ASN A 269 -19.25 -11.81 -3.82
CA ASN A 269 -20.71 -11.89 -3.70
C ASN A 269 -21.40 -12.03 -5.09
N ILE A 270 -20.95 -11.27 -6.09
CA ILE A 270 -21.51 -11.37 -7.46
C ILE A 270 -21.19 -12.76 -8.04
N ILE A 271 -19.97 -13.26 -7.84
CA ILE A 271 -19.52 -14.54 -8.38
C ILE A 271 -20.07 -15.76 -7.62
N GLU A 272 -20.47 -15.64 -6.35
CA GLU A 272 -20.96 -16.77 -5.55
C GLU A 272 -22.19 -17.45 -6.16
N GLY A 273 -23.11 -16.66 -6.73
CA GLY A 273 -24.33 -17.15 -7.39
C GLY A 273 -24.09 -17.91 -8.71
N PHE A 274 -22.87 -17.91 -9.27
CA PHE A 274 -22.51 -18.75 -10.41
C PHE A 274 -21.72 -19.98 -9.95
N ASN A 275 -22.05 -21.16 -10.48
CA ASN A 275 -21.33 -22.40 -10.13
C ASN A 275 -20.06 -22.57 -10.98
N LEU A 276 -19.02 -21.77 -10.71
CA LEU A 276 -17.80 -21.72 -11.54
C LEU A 276 -17.06 -23.06 -11.69
N SER A 277 -17.28 -24.03 -10.81
CA SER A 277 -16.70 -25.38 -10.95
C SER A 277 -17.20 -26.12 -12.18
N ASP A 278 -18.41 -25.84 -12.66
CA ASP A 278 -19.06 -26.58 -13.74
C ASP A 278 -18.50 -26.20 -15.12
N TYR A 279 -18.02 -24.95 -15.27
CA TYR A 279 -17.29 -24.51 -16.45
C TYR A 279 -15.80 -24.94 -16.42
N GLY A 280 -15.22 -25.10 -15.23
CA GLY A 280 -13.81 -25.44 -15.04
C GLY A 280 -12.88 -24.23 -15.05
N HIS A 281 -11.68 -24.41 -14.49
CA HIS A 281 -10.70 -23.34 -14.29
C HIS A 281 -10.15 -22.79 -15.62
N LEU A 282 -10.16 -21.45 -15.76
CA LEU A 282 -9.77 -20.71 -16.97
C LEU A 282 -10.56 -21.06 -18.25
N SER A 283 -11.79 -21.57 -18.10
CA SER A 283 -12.77 -21.62 -19.18
C SER A 283 -13.16 -20.21 -19.66
N PRO A 284 -13.50 -20.02 -20.95
CA PRO A 284 -14.02 -18.75 -21.46
C PRO A 284 -15.21 -18.21 -20.66
N GLU A 285 -16.10 -19.10 -20.23
CA GLU A 285 -17.31 -18.79 -19.47
C GLU A 285 -16.97 -18.27 -18.07
N ALA A 286 -16.08 -18.93 -17.32
CA ALA A 286 -15.65 -18.44 -16.02
C ALA A 286 -14.86 -17.12 -16.12
N ILE A 287 -14.01 -16.97 -17.15
CA ILE A 287 -13.27 -15.73 -17.40
C ILE A 287 -14.22 -14.58 -17.73
N HIS A 288 -15.22 -14.81 -18.58
CA HIS A 288 -16.26 -13.84 -18.93
C HIS A 288 -17.02 -13.35 -17.69
N LEU A 289 -17.52 -14.28 -16.86
CA LEU A 289 -18.24 -13.93 -15.63
C LEU A 289 -17.37 -13.12 -14.65
N MET A 290 -16.10 -13.49 -14.46
CA MET A 290 -15.17 -12.74 -13.60
C MET A 290 -14.86 -11.34 -14.15
N ILE A 291 -14.75 -11.17 -15.48
CA ILE A 291 -14.56 -9.86 -16.11
C ILE A 291 -15.81 -9.00 -15.96
N GLU A 292 -17.00 -9.55 -16.19
CA GLU A 292 -18.26 -8.82 -16.08
C GLU A 292 -18.58 -8.42 -14.64
N ALA A 293 -18.30 -9.29 -13.65
CA ALA A 293 -18.33 -8.91 -12.24
C ALA A 293 -17.36 -7.76 -11.96
N LYS A 294 -16.07 -7.89 -12.34
CA LYS A 294 -15.06 -6.85 -12.10
C LYS A 294 -15.45 -5.49 -12.67
N LYS A 295 -16.00 -5.43 -13.89
CA LYS A 295 -16.43 -4.16 -14.52
C LYS A 295 -17.47 -3.42 -13.67
N ARG A 296 -18.41 -4.14 -13.05
CA ARG A 296 -19.49 -3.58 -12.22
C ARG A 296 -18.89 -3.00 -10.95
N VAL A 297 -18.26 -3.85 -10.15
CA VAL A 297 -17.61 -3.47 -8.90
C VAL A 297 -16.62 -2.33 -9.05
N PHE A 298 -15.84 -2.31 -10.14
CA PHE A 298 -14.92 -1.19 -10.40
C PHE A 298 -15.70 0.11 -10.59
N ALA A 299 -16.79 0.11 -11.36
CA ALA A 299 -17.67 1.28 -11.48
C ALA A 299 -18.28 1.70 -10.12
N ASP A 300 -18.75 0.76 -9.30
CA ASP A 300 -19.34 1.08 -7.97
C ASP A 300 -18.31 1.67 -6.99
N ARG A 301 -17.11 1.07 -6.91
CA ARG A 301 -15.93 1.61 -6.20
C ARG A 301 -15.50 2.98 -6.72
N ASN A 302 -15.85 3.32 -7.95
CA ASN A 302 -15.42 4.53 -8.61
C ASN A 302 -16.33 5.75 -8.34
N GLU A 303 -17.54 5.55 -7.82
CA GLU A 303 -18.28 6.56 -7.02
C GLU A 303 -17.88 6.48 -5.55
N TYR A 304 -18.32 5.41 -4.88
CA TYR A 304 -18.65 5.49 -3.45
C TYR A 304 -17.43 5.52 -2.54
N LEU A 305 -16.23 5.24 -3.07
CA LEU A 305 -15.03 5.11 -2.28
C LEU A 305 -14.37 6.47 -1.99
N ALA A 306 -14.52 6.92 -0.76
CA ALA A 306 -13.94 8.13 -0.19
C ALA A 306 -13.41 7.88 1.24
N ASP A 307 -13.18 8.95 2.00
CA ASP A 307 -12.86 8.87 3.43
C ASP A 307 -14.14 8.68 4.27
N PRO A 308 -14.34 7.55 4.98
CA PRO A 308 -15.53 7.29 5.78
C PRO A 308 -15.61 8.14 7.07
N HIS A 309 -14.62 8.99 7.35
CA HIS A 309 -14.71 10.00 8.41
C HIS A 309 -15.36 11.31 7.95
N ILE A 310 -15.59 11.48 6.64
CA ILE A 310 -16.17 12.70 6.06
C ILE A 310 -17.39 12.37 5.17
N GLU A 311 -17.34 11.31 4.39
CA GLU A 311 -18.45 10.88 3.51
C GLU A 311 -19.25 9.72 4.10
N ASP A 312 -20.56 9.72 3.86
CA ASP A 312 -21.47 8.61 4.19
C ASP A 312 -21.43 7.56 3.08
N ILE A 313 -20.53 6.58 3.22
CA ILE A 313 -20.34 5.50 2.24
C ILE A 313 -21.36 4.38 2.53
N PRO A 314 -22.20 3.95 1.57
CA PRO A 314 -23.21 2.90 1.76
C PRO A 314 -22.60 1.49 1.79
N LEU A 315 -21.51 1.31 2.55
CA LEU A 315 -20.60 0.17 2.52
C LEU A 315 -21.32 -1.17 2.77
N ASP A 316 -22.16 -1.23 3.81
CA ASP A 316 -22.96 -2.42 4.16
C ASP A 316 -23.90 -2.85 3.02
N THR A 317 -24.36 -1.90 2.19
CA THR A 317 -25.16 -2.21 0.99
C THR A 317 -24.26 -2.74 -0.12
N LEU A 318 -23.13 -2.09 -0.39
CA LEU A 318 -22.19 -2.47 -1.46
C LEU A 318 -21.61 -3.89 -1.24
N ILE A 319 -21.31 -4.27 0.00
CA ILE A 319 -20.83 -5.63 0.33
C ILE A 319 -21.95 -6.61 0.71
N SER A 320 -23.22 -6.25 0.50
CA SER A 320 -24.36 -7.16 0.74
C SER A 320 -24.51 -8.22 -0.37
N LYS A 321 -25.25 -9.30 -0.05
CA LYS A 321 -25.66 -10.29 -1.05
C LYS A 321 -26.77 -9.74 -1.95
N ASP A 322 -27.76 -9.03 -1.38
CA ASP A 322 -28.89 -8.43 -2.10
C ASP A 322 -28.45 -7.43 -3.18
N PHE A 323 -27.46 -6.57 -2.90
CA PHE A 323 -26.89 -5.67 -3.90
C PHE A 323 -26.13 -6.44 -4.98
N ALA A 324 -25.32 -7.41 -4.58
CA ALA A 324 -24.58 -8.25 -5.51
C ALA A 324 -25.49 -9.09 -6.43
N ASP A 325 -26.65 -9.53 -5.95
CA ASP A 325 -27.71 -10.14 -6.76
C ASP A 325 -28.21 -9.14 -7.82
N SER A 326 -28.51 -7.89 -7.42
CA SER A 326 -28.92 -6.84 -8.36
C SER A 326 -27.85 -6.48 -9.41
N ARG A 327 -26.56 -6.54 -9.05
CA ARG A 327 -25.45 -6.37 -10.01
C ARG A 327 -25.32 -7.62 -10.91
N ARG A 328 -25.52 -8.83 -10.37
CA ARG A 328 -25.46 -10.11 -11.11
C ARG A 328 -26.53 -10.21 -12.19
N ASP A 329 -27.77 -9.78 -11.90
CA ASP A 329 -28.89 -9.81 -12.85
C ASP A 329 -28.64 -8.97 -14.12
N THR A 330 -27.68 -8.04 -14.09
CA THR A 330 -27.27 -7.27 -15.27
C THR A 330 -26.19 -7.94 -16.13
N ILE A 331 -25.69 -9.13 -15.77
CA ILE A 331 -24.65 -9.87 -16.51
C ILE A 331 -25.30 -10.76 -17.58
N ASP A 332 -25.08 -10.44 -18.86
CA ASP A 332 -25.37 -11.36 -19.97
C ASP A 332 -24.24 -12.41 -20.05
N PRO A 333 -24.49 -13.71 -19.81
CA PRO A 333 -23.44 -14.74 -19.84
C PRO A 333 -22.95 -15.05 -21.27
N SER A 334 -23.59 -14.52 -22.30
CA SER A 334 -23.25 -14.73 -23.72
C SER A 334 -22.58 -13.53 -24.39
N LYS A 335 -22.53 -12.36 -23.73
CA LYS A 335 -22.13 -11.10 -24.34
C LYS A 335 -21.41 -10.17 -23.36
N ALA A 336 -20.23 -9.70 -23.74
CA ALA A 336 -19.51 -8.69 -22.97
C ALA A 336 -20.25 -7.34 -22.96
N SER A 337 -20.35 -6.71 -21.78
CA SER A 337 -20.86 -5.34 -21.66
C SER A 337 -19.83 -4.37 -22.24
N VAL A 338 -20.28 -3.48 -23.13
CA VAL A 338 -19.43 -2.48 -23.81
C VAL A 338 -19.31 -1.20 -22.98
N GLU A 339 -20.44 -0.78 -22.40
CA GLU A 339 -20.53 0.25 -21.36
C GLU A 339 -21.04 -0.45 -20.09
N VAL A 340 -20.44 -0.13 -18.94
CA VAL A 340 -20.92 -0.61 -17.63
C VAL A 340 -21.12 0.61 -16.75
N GLY A 341 -22.38 0.86 -16.43
CA GLY A 341 -22.74 1.90 -15.49
C GLY A 341 -22.41 1.49 -14.05
N PRO A 342 -21.91 2.42 -13.24
CA PRO A 342 -21.93 2.28 -11.78
C PRO A 342 -23.39 2.26 -11.29
N GLY A 343 -23.66 1.70 -10.11
CA GLY A 343 -24.59 2.37 -9.20
C GLY A 343 -24.01 3.76 -8.94
N PRO A 344 -24.73 4.83 -9.32
CA PRO A 344 -24.22 6.10 -9.89
C PRO A 344 -22.78 6.60 -9.55
N VAL A 345 -21.98 6.97 -10.58
CA VAL A 345 -20.68 7.78 -10.67
C VAL A 345 -19.27 7.04 -10.60
N ILE A 346 -18.10 7.67 -10.93
CA ILE A 346 -16.86 7.14 -11.67
C ILE A 346 -15.52 7.94 -11.38
N ALA A 347 -14.18 7.61 -11.53
CA ALA A 347 -13.15 6.49 -11.54
C ALA A 347 -11.64 7.03 -11.47
N GLU A 348 -10.41 6.43 -11.34
CA GLU A 348 -9.64 5.22 -10.83
C GLU A 348 -8.08 5.62 -10.77
N GLY A 349 -6.91 4.94 -10.55
CA GLY A 349 -6.33 3.59 -10.18
C GLY A 349 -4.74 3.51 -10.36
N THR A 350 -3.90 2.76 -9.58
CA THR A 350 -2.37 2.82 -9.60
C THR A 350 -1.51 1.58 -9.08
N ASP A 351 -0.14 1.72 -8.95
CA ASP A 351 0.92 0.76 -8.50
C ASP A 351 1.06 0.51 -6.97
N THR A 352 1.67 -0.62 -6.53
CA THR A 352 1.89 -1.00 -5.09
C THR A 352 2.89 -2.18 -4.86
N SER A 353 3.47 -2.34 -3.64
CA SER A 353 4.11 -3.58 -3.15
C SER A 353 3.33 -4.26 -2.01
N TYR A 354 3.45 -5.58 -1.86
CA TYR A 354 2.72 -6.42 -0.90
C TYR A 354 3.60 -7.57 -0.39
N PHE A 355 3.47 -7.90 0.91
CA PHE A 355 4.01 -9.12 1.49
C PHE A 355 3.10 -9.66 2.61
N CYS A 356 3.30 -10.92 3.00
CA CYS A 356 2.66 -11.48 4.19
C CYS A 356 3.58 -12.37 5.02
N VAL A 357 3.25 -12.48 6.31
CA VAL A 357 3.97 -13.28 7.31
C VAL A 357 2.98 -14.08 8.16
N ILE A 358 3.35 -15.31 8.52
CA ILE A 358 2.71 -16.09 9.58
C ILE A 358 3.80 -16.73 10.46
N ASP A 359 3.57 -16.88 11.76
CA ASP A 359 4.52 -17.49 12.71
C ASP A 359 4.04 -18.83 13.32
N LYS A 360 4.91 -19.43 14.14
CA LYS A 360 4.68 -20.67 14.90
C LYS A 360 3.51 -20.60 15.91
N GLU A 361 3.09 -19.40 16.31
CA GLU A 361 2.05 -19.17 17.33
C GLU A 361 0.68 -18.93 16.66
N GLY A 362 0.69 -18.71 15.35
CA GLY A 362 -0.49 -18.50 14.52
C GLY A 362 -0.80 -17.03 14.27
N ASN A 363 0.06 -16.10 14.68
CA ASN A 363 -0.12 -14.69 14.32
C ASN A 363 0.12 -14.56 12.81
N ALA A 364 -0.76 -13.82 12.13
CA ALA A 364 -0.66 -13.60 10.69
C ALA A 364 -0.79 -12.11 10.38
N LEU A 365 0.02 -11.62 9.45
CA LEU A 365 0.03 -10.23 9.01
C LEU A 365 0.11 -10.17 7.48
N SER A 366 -0.93 -9.61 6.88
CA SER A 366 -1.09 -9.28 5.46
C SER A 366 -0.84 -7.79 5.30
N PHE A 367 0.27 -7.40 4.67
CA PHE A 367 0.80 -6.03 4.73
C PHE A 367 1.00 -5.47 3.32
N ILE A 368 0.44 -4.28 3.07
CA ILE A 368 0.49 -3.63 1.76
C ILE A 368 0.93 -2.17 1.90
N HIS A 369 1.96 -1.79 1.15
CA HIS A 369 2.59 -0.47 1.28
C HIS A 369 3.08 0.08 -0.06
N SER A 370 3.02 1.41 -0.22
CA SER A 370 3.20 2.01 -1.54
C SER A 370 3.54 3.49 -1.53
N LEU A 371 4.27 3.93 -2.56
CA LEU A 371 4.47 5.33 -2.94
C LEU A 371 3.38 5.86 -3.90
N TYR A 372 2.29 5.12 -4.07
CA TYR A 372 1.15 5.30 -5.01
C TYR A 372 1.48 5.04 -6.49
N ASN A 373 2.59 5.55 -7.03
CA ASN A 373 3.12 5.19 -8.35
C ASN A 373 4.61 4.85 -8.24
N GLY A 374 5.22 4.30 -9.30
CA GLY A 374 6.68 4.14 -9.40
C GLY A 374 7.46 5.42 -9.09
N PHE A 375 8.24 5.42 -8.00
CA PHE A 375 8.92 6.57 -7.37
C PHE A 375 8.01 7.72 -6.88
N GLY A 376 6.71 7.46 -6.70
CA GLY A 376 5.72 8.40 -6.16
C GLY A 376 5.75 9.76 -6.82
N SER A 377 5.90 10.81 -6.01
CA SER A 377 6.04 12.20 -6.47
C SER A 377 7.29 12.46 -7.30
N GLY A 378 8.29 11.59 -7.23
CA GLY A 378 9.64 11.85 -7.71
C GLY A 378 10.44 12.81 -6.84
N PHE A 379 9.86 13.36 -5.77
CA PHE A 379 10.50 14.34 -4.89
C PHE A 379 11.20 13.67 -3.70
N VAL A 380 12.41 14.16 -3.39
CA VAL A 380 13.19 13.82 -2.20
C VAL A 380 13.47 15.10 -1.43
N ALA A 381 13.21 15.09 -0.12
CA ALA A 381 13.70 16.14 0.78
C ALA A 381 15.23 15.99 0.93
N GLU A 382 16.04 16.99 0.56
CA GLU A 382 17.48 16.78 0.34
C GLU A 382 18.19 16.25 1.59
N GLY A 383 19.05 15.25 1.40
CA GLY A 383 19.83 14.66 2.50
C GLY A 383 18.97 13.92 3.53
N THR A 384 17.76 13.49 3.17
CA THR A 384 17.02 12.45 3.91
C THR A 384 17.07 11.10 3.20
N GLY A 385 17.27 11.10 1.87
CA GLY A 385 17.16 9.92 1.01
C GLY A 385 15.72 9.37 0.88
N ILE A 386 14.73 10.00 1.51
CA ILE A 386 13.32 9.62 1.44
C ILE A 386 12.72 10.15 0.14
N VAL A 387 12.26 9.27 -0.74
CA VAL A 387 11.33 9.61 -1.82
C VAL A 387 9.90 9.56 -1.32
N PHE A 388 9.10 10.58 -1.63
CA PHE A 388 7.73 10.72 -1.13
C PHE A 388 6.69 10.18 -2.11
N ASN A 389 5.61 9.62 -1.57
CA ASN A 389 4.44 9.17 -2.34
C ASN A 389 3.85 10.30 -3.22
N ASN A 390 3.01 9.95 -4.21
CA ASN A 390 2.13 10.91 -4.90
C ASN A 390 0.64 10.71 -4.57
N ARG A 391 0.33 10.29 -3.33
CA ARG A 391 -1.01 9.82 -2.95
C ARG A 391 -2.13 10.84 -3.10
N GLN A 392 -1.86 12.15 -3.05
CA GLN A 392 -2.90 13.16 -3.26
C GLN A 392 -3.48 13.14 -4.69
N GLN A 393 -2.79 12.53 -5.66
CA GLN A 393 -3.37 12.18 -6.97
C GLN A 393 -4.52 11.15 -6.87
N GLY A 394 -4.77 10.57 -5.69
CA GLY A 394 -5.97 9.80 -5.40
C GLY A 394 -7.25 10.66 -5.28
N PHE A 395 -7.17 11.97 -5.05
CA PHE A 395 -8.34 12.87 -4.98
C PHE A 395 -8.79 13.40 -6.36
N ARG A 396 -10.00 13.98 -6.42
CA ARG A 396 -10.44 14.88 -7.51
C ARG A 396 -10.35 16.37 -7.15
N LEU A 397 -10.32 17.19 -8.20
CA LEU A 397 -10.62 18.62 -8.18
C LEU A 397 -12.07 18.95 -8.59
N GLU A 398 -12.83 17.95 -9.05
CA GLU A 398 -14.26 18.05 -9.37
C GLU A 398 -15.07 18.37 -8.10
N GLU A 399 -15.96 19.35 -8.16
CA GLU A 399 -16.81 19.76 -7.04
C GLU A 399 -17.99 18.78 -6.87
N GLY A 400 -18.26 18.35 -5.63
CA GLY A 400 -19.39 17.47 -5.30
C GLY A 400 -19.16 15.97 -5.50
N HIS A 401 -17.99 15.55 -5.97
CA HIS A 401 -17.61 14.13 -6.02
C HIS A 401 -17.24 13.62 -4.60
N PRO A 402 -17.64 12.41 -4.16
CA PRO A 402 -17.36 11.95 -2.78
C PRO A 402 -15.87 12.04 -2.40
N ASN A 403 -14.98 11.81 -3.36
CA ASN A 403 -13.53 11.88 -3.20
C ASN A 403 -12.88 13.20 -3.75
N THR A 404 -13.56 14.34 -3.66
CA THR A 404 -12.94 15.67 -3.84
C THR A 404 -11.90 15.95 -2.76
N VAL A 405 -10.79 16.63 -3.10
CA VAL A 405 -9.76 17.07 -2.15
C VAL A 405 -10.30 18.05 -1.11
N GLN A 406 -10.00 17.81 0.17
CA GLN A 406 -10.42 18.65 1.29
C GLN A 406 -9.39 18.56 2.43
N PRO A 407 -9.07 19.66 3.14
CA PRO A 407 -8.16 19.64 4.27
C PRO A 407 -8.58 18.64 5.36
N GLY A 408 -7.64 17.79 5.80
CA GLY A 408 -7.89 16.77 6.83
C GLY A 408 -8.54 15.49 6.33
N LYS A 409 -9.03 15.44 5.08
CA LYS A 409 -9.57 14.24 4.44
C LYS A 409 -8.45 13.30 3.98
N ARG A 410 -8.70 12.00 3.89
CA ARG A 410 -7.84 11.06 3.17
C ARG A 410 -8.32 10.89 1.73
N PRO A 411 -7.41 10.76 0.74
CA PRO A 411 -7.79 10.34 -0.59
C PRO A 411 -8.29 8.90 -0.55
N MET A 412 -9.07 8.50 -1.56
CA MET A 412 -9.27 7.09 -1.88
C MET A 412 -7.92 6.35 -2.08
N HIS A 413 -7.83 5.12 -1.59
CA HIS A 413 -6.63 4.29 -1.67
C HIS A 413 -6.80 3.05 -2.56
N THR A 414 -5.83 2.90 -3.46
CA THR A 414 -5.58 1.69 -4.27
C THR A 414 -4.99 0.51 -3.47
N LEU A 415 -4.68 0.73 -2.18
CA LEU A 415 -4.13 -0.27 -1.28
C LEU A 415 -5.24 -1.07 -0.62
N ASN A 416 -5.17 -2.40 -0.68
CA ASN A 416 -6.02 -3.30 0.10
C ASN A 416 -5.25 -4.60 0.40
N ALA A 417 -5.29 -5.04 1.66
CA ALA A 417 -4.77 -6.31 2.12
C ALA A 417 -5.94 -7.17 2.62
N TYR A 418 -5.81 -8.49 2.47
CA TYR A 418 -6.85 -9.43 2.86
C TYR A 418 -6.30 -10.58 3.71
N ILE A 419 -7.18 -11.24 4.45
CA ILE A 419 -6.94 -12.57 5.00
C ILE A 419 -8.15 -13.46 4.70
N VAL A 420 -7.90 -14.74 4.43
CA VAL A 420 -8.96 -15.76 4.31
C VAL A 420 -8.97 -16.55 5.61
N LEU A 421 -10.15 -16.71 6.19
CA LEU A 421 -10.37 -17.46 7.40
C LEU A 421 -11.20 -18.71 7.13
N LYS A 422 -10.93 -19.76 7.89
CA LYS A 422 -11.76 -20.95 8.02
C LYS A 422 -11.92 -21.29 9.49
N ASP A 423 -13.15 -21.57 9.92
CA ASP A 423 -13.48 -21.84 11.33
C ASP A 423 -12.92 -20.73 12.28
N ASN A 424 -13.00 -19.47 11.84
CA ASN A 424 -12.45 -18.25 12.46
C ASN A 424 -10.91 -18.23 12.66
N LYS A 425 -10.14 -18.88 11.78
CA LYS A 425 -8.67 -18.90 11.82
C LYS A 425 -8.06 -18.69 10.42
N PRO A 426 -6.86 -18.09 10.29
CA PRO A 426 -6.14 -18.01 9.03
C PRO A 426 -6.03 -19.36 8.32
N PHE A 427 -6.26 -19.37 7.00
CA PHE A 427 -6.30 -20.56 6.14
C PHE A 427 -5.16 -20.60 5.11
#